data_AF-T1WLT6-F1
#
_entry.id   AF-T1WLT6-F1
#
_cell.length_a   1.000
_cell.length_b   1.000
_cell.length_c   1.000
_cell.angle_alpha   90.00
_cell.angle_beta   90.00
_cell.angle_gamma   90.00
#
_symmetry.space_group_name_H-M   'P 1'
#
loop_
_entity.id
_entity.type
_entity.pdbx_description
1 polymer ?
#
loop_
_entity_poly.entity_id
_entity_poly.type
_entity_poly.pdbx_seq_one_letter_code
_entity_poly.pdbx_strand_id
1 'polypeptide(L)'
;QDRHQKVENLKEGDVVAIPTGTAHWLHNDGNTELVVVVFLDTQNHENQLDENQRRFFLAGNPQAQAQSQQQQQRQPRQQSPQRQRQRQRQGQGQNAGNIFNGFTPELIAQSFNVDQETAQKLQGQNDQRGHIVNVGQDLQIVRPPQDRRSPRQQQEQQQGRRGPGGGWSNGVEETICSMKFKVNIDNPSQA
;
A
#
# COMPACT_ATOMS: atom_id res chain seq x y z
N GLN A 1 2.40 12.24 -21.10
CA GLN A 1 3.33 11.15 -20.73
C GLN A 1 3.38 11.10 -19.21
N ASP A 2 3.18 9.94 -18.61
CA ASP A 2 3.08 9.78 -17.15
C ASP A 2 4.46 9.61 -16.48
N ARG A 3 4.57 10.00 -15.21
CA ARG A 3 5.78 9.88 -14.38
C ARG A 3 5.39 9.59 -12.93
N HIS A 4 5.97 8.54 -12.36
CA HIS A 4 5.76 8.12 -10.97
C HIS A 4 7.04 7.53 -10.37
N GLN A 5 7.02 7.26 -9.06
CA GLN A 5 8.12 6.57 -8.37
C GLN A 5 8.29 5.12 -8.87
N LYS A 6 9.43 4.50 -8.54
CA LYS A 6 9.75 3.12 -8.91
C LYS A 6 8.66 2.15 -8.45
N VAL A 7 8.21 1.28 -9.35
CA VAL A 7 7.29 0.17 -9.05
C VAL A 7 8.09 -1.14 -9.02
N GLU A 8 7.83 -1.96 -8.01
CA GLU A 8 8.51 -3.24 -7.79
C GLU A 8 7.57 -4.42 -8.11
N ASN A 9 8.05 -5.39 -8.89
CA ASN A 9 7.28 -6.61 -9.20
C ASN A 9 7.40 -7.61 -8.05
N LEU A 10 6.30 -7.97 -7.38
CA LEU A 10 6.30 -8.97 -6.32
C LEU A 10 6.09 -10.39 -6.86
N LYS A 11 6.64 -11.38 -6.18
CA LYS A 11 6.40 -12.80 -6.44
C LYS A 11 6.31 -13.58 -5.13
N GLU A 12 5.84 -14.83 -5.21
CA GLU A 12 5.85 -15.75 -4.09
C GLU A 12 7.25 -15.85 -3.44
N GLY A 13 7.26 -15.90 -2.11
CA GLY A 13 8.49 -15.89 -1.32
C GLY A 13 9.10 -14.52 -1.05
N ASP A 14 8.59 -13.44 -1.65
CA ASP A 14 9.07 -12.08 -1.37
C ASP A 14 8.62 -11.60 0.02
N VAL A 15 9.57 -11.12 0.82
CA VAL A 15 9.35 -10.33 2.04
C VAL A 15 9.66 -8.88 1.73
N VAL A 16 8.70 -8.00 2.01
CA VAL A 16 8.80 -6.55 1.81
C VAL A 16 8.77 -5.85 3.16
N ALA A 17 9.73 -4.96 3.40
CA ALA A 17 9.76 -4.08 4.57
C ALA A 17 9.20 -2.70 4.19
N ILE A 18 8.18 -2.23 4.92
CA ILE A 18 7.55 -0.93 4.69
C ILE A 18 7.70 -0.09 5.97
N PRO A 19 8.46 1.02 5.94
CA PRO A 19 8.63 1.88 7.11
C PRO A 19 7.32 2.55 7.55
N THR A 20 7.23 2.88 8.84
CA THR A 20 6.11 3.63 9.42
C THR A 20 5.81 4.90 8.61
N GLY A 21 4.53 5.15 8.34
CA GLY A 21 4.07 6.33 7.60
C GLY A 21 4.27 6.30 6.08
N THR A 22 4.88 5.24 5.52
CA THR A 22 5.10 5.14 4.06
C THR A 22 3.85 4.65 3.33
N ALA A 23 3.34 5.47 2.41
CA ALA A 23 2.24 5.10 1.53
C ALA A 23 2.65 3.99 0.56
N HIS A 24 1.79 3.00 0.37
CA HIS A 24 2.02 1.86 -0.51
C HIS A 24 0.69 1.37 -1.09
N TRP A 25 0.77 0.71 -2.25
CA TRP A 25 -0.35 0.07 -2.93
C TRP A 25 0.14 -1.23 -3.58
N LEU A 26 -0.80 -2.15 -3.81
CA LEU A 26 -0.55 -3.44 -4.44
C LEU A 26 -1.54 -3.59 -5.59
N HIS A 27 -1.07 -4.13 -6.71
CA HIS A 27 -1.92 -4.50 -7.84
C HIS A 27 -1.58 -5.92 -8.24
N ASN A 28 -2.62 -6.75 -8.36
CA ASN A 28 -2.50 -8.08 -8.90
C ASN A 28 -2.79 -8.04 -10.40
N ASP A 29 -1.76 -8.13 -11.22
CA ASP A 29 -1.85 -8.25 -12.68
C ASP A 29 -1.69 -9.71 -13.16
N GLY A 30 -1.67 -10.66 -12.23
CA GLY A 30 -1.63 -12.09 -12.49
C GLY A 30 -3.02 -12.73 -12.57
N ASN A 31 -3.05 -13.98 -13.04
CA ASN A 31 -4.28 -14.78 -13.16
C ASN A 31 -4.62 -15.58 -11.89
N THR A 32 -3.76 -15.50 -10.87
CA THR A 32 -3.92 -16.21 -9.58
C THR A 32 -4.15 -15.20 -8.47
N GLU A 33 -4.83 -15.60 -7.40
CA GLU A 33 -5.02 -14.74 -6.23
C GLU A 33 -3.66 -14.37 -5.61
N LEU A 34 -3.47 -13.07 -5.37
CA LEU A 34 -2.34 -12.57 -4.59
C LEU A 34 -2.69 -12.66 -3.10
N VAL A 35 -1.98 -13.50 -2.36
CA VAL A 35 -2.12 -13.62 -0.90
C VAL A 35 -0.95 -12.92 -0.22
N VAL A 36 -1.25 -11.96 0.67
CA VAL A 36 -0.24 -11.21 1.43
C VAL A 36 -0.49 -11.38 2.92
N VAL A 37 0.54 -11.83 3.65
CA VAL A 37 0.55 -11.87 5.11
C VAL A 37 1.28 -10.64 5.62
N VAL A 38 0.60 -9.82 6.43
CA VAL A 38 1.14 -8.55 6.94
C VAL A 38 1.40 -8.67 8.43
N PHE A 39 2.67 -8.48 8.82
CA PHE A 39 3.09 -8.34 10.21
C PHE A 39 3.27 -6.87 10.54
N LEU A 40 2.75 -6.44 11.69
CA LEU A 40 2.85 -5.06 12.16
C LEU A 40 3.40 -5.05 13.57
N ASP A 41 4.53 -4.38 13.73
CA ASP A 41 5.16 -4.19 15.03
C ASP A 41 4.59 -2.95 15.71
N THR A 42 3.55 -3.12 16.52
CA THR A 42 2.90 -2.00 17.23
C THR A 42 3.72 -1.46 18.40
N GLN A 43 4.78 -2.17 18.82
CA GLN A 43 5.70 -1.75 19.88
C GLN A 43 6.99 -1.13 19.32
N ASN A 44 7.09 -1.00 18.01
CA ASN A 44 8.24 -0.36 17.36
C ASN A 44 8.41 1.08 17.85
N HIS A 45 9.66 1.52 18.08
CA HIS A 45 9.96 2.89 18.51
C HIS A 45 9.53 3.97 17.50
N GLU A 46 9.38 3.60 16.23
CA GLU A 46 8.82 4.47 15.20
C GLU A 46 7.33 4.77 15.42
N ASN A 47 6.60 3.92 16.17
CA ASN A 47 5.21 4.15 16.54
C ASN A 47 5.12 5.01 17.81
N GLN A 48 4.96 6.32 17.62
CA GLN A 48 4.87 7.31 18.70
C GLN A 48 3.44 7.55 19.23
N LEU A 49 2.45 6.78 18.77
CA LEU A 49 1.05 6.96 19.15
C LEU A 49 0.71 6.11 20.38
N ASP A 50 0.28 4.88 20.13
CA ASP A 50 -0.03 3.86 21.14
C ASP A 50 0.01 2.48 20.48
N GLU A 51 -0.22 1.41 21.25
CA GLU A 51 -0.13 0.02 20.78
C GLU A 51 -1.26 -0.40 19.81
N ASN A 52 -2.16 0.50 19.40
CA ASN A 52 -3.19 0.16 18.43
C ASN A 52 -2.70 0.30 16.99
N GLN A 53 -2.92 -0.73 16.19
CA GLN A 53 -2.74 -0.67 14.75
C GLN A 53 -3.68 0.36 14.12
N ARG A 54 -3.14 1.20 13.24
CA ARG A 54 -3.90 2.15 12.42
C ARG A 54 -3.60 1.96 10.93
N ARG A 55 -4.61 2.18 10.10
CA ARG A 55 -4.49 2.20 8.64
C ARG A 55 -5.05 3.52 8.14
N PHE A 56 -4.22 4.30 7.46
CA PHE A 56 -4.61 5.58 6.88
C PHE A 56 -4.72 5.41 5.36
N PHE A 57 -5.94 5.23 4.88
CA PHE A 57 -6.18 5.05 3.45
C PHE A 57 -6.12 6.39 2.72
N LEU A 58 -5.44 6.45 1.57
CA LEU A 58 -5.44 7.63 0.70
C LEU A 58 -6.64 7.66 -0.26
N ALA A 59 -7.30 6.52 -0.48
CA ALA A 59 -8.41 6.43 -1.42
C ALA A 59 -9.41 5.36 -0.98
N GLY A 60 -10.57 5.36 -1.64
CA GLY A 60 -11.66 4.42 -1.36
C GLY A 60 -12.41 4.74 -0.07
N ASN A 61 -13.27 3.82 0.34
CA ASN A 61 -14.13 3.95 1.50
C ASN A 61 -14.12 2.64 2.31
N PRO A 62 -13.12 2.41 3.16
CA PRO A 62 -12.96 1.16 3.91
C PRO A 62 -14.15 0.86 4.84
N GLN A 63 -14.90 1.88 5.27
CA GLN A 63 -16.08 1.72 6.13
C GLN A 63 -17.20 0.94 5.46
N ALA A 64 -17.43 1.14 4.16
CA ALA A 64 -18.46 0.42 3.40
C ALA A 64 -18.25 -1.11 3.43
N GLN A 65 -16.97 -1.53 3.48
CA GLN A 65 -16.60 -2.94 3.60
C GLN A 65 -16.80 -3.50 5.02
N ALA A 66 -16.56 -2.69 6.06
CA ALA A 66 -16.81 -3.09 7.44
C ALA A 66 -18.31 -3.28 7.74
N GLN A 67 -19.16 -2.43 7.17
CA GLN A 67 -20.62 -2.52 7.33
C GLN A 67 -21.23 -3.76 6.64
N SER A 68 -20.75 -4.11 5.45
CA SER A 68 -21.21 -5.31 4.72
C SER A 68 -20.78 -6.61 5.41
N GLN A 69 -19.59 -6.68 6.01
CA GLN A 69 -19.15 -7.86 6.79
C GLN A 69 -19.93 -8.04 8.11
N GLN A 70 -20.40 -6.96 8.74
CA GLN A 70 -21.21 -7.05 9.96
C GLN A 70 -22.63 -7.59 9.73
N GLN A 71 -23.22 -7.36 8.54
CA GLN A 71 -24.54 -7.91 8.22
C GLN A 71 -24.54 -9.43 8.03
N GLN A 72 -23.44 -10.03 7.57
CA GLN A 72 -23.33 -11.49 7.37
C GLN A 72 -23.10 -12.28 8.68
N GLN A 73 -22.74 -11.63 9.79
CA GLN A 73 -22.46 -12.30 11.07
C GLN A 73 -23.56 -12.16 12.14
N ARG A 74 -24.81 -11.86 11.75
CA ARG A 74 -25.96 -11.95 12.66
C ARG A 74 -26.44 -13.40 12.91
N GLN A 75 -25.52 -14.33 13.19
CA GLN A 75 -25.88 -15.58 13.86
C GLN A 75 -25.65 -15.42 15.37
N PRO A 76 -26.67 -15.65 16.21
CA PRO A 76 -26.57 -15.49 17.66
C PRO A 76 -25.81 -16.67 18.25
N ARG A 77 -24.47 -16.64 18.22
CA ARG A 77 -23.64 -17.53 19.03
C ARG A 77 -23.04 -16.73 20.19
N GLN A 78 -23.28 -17.18 21.42
CA GLN A 78 -22.79 -16.59 22.67
C GLN A 78 -21.30 -16.21 22.53
N GLN A 79 -21.01 -14.92 22.42
CA GLN A 79 -19.65 -14.41 22.25
C GLN A 79 -19.02 -14.18 23.63
N SER A 80 -17.88 -14.81 23.87
CA SER A 80 -17.07 -14.64 25.07
C SER A 80 -16.58 -13.18 25.20
N PRO A 81 -16.51 -12.60 26.43
CA PRO A 81 -16.11 -11.20 26.66
C PRO A 81 -14.75 -10.81 26.07
N GLN A 82 -13.87 -11.79 25.86
CA GLN A 82 -12.52 -11.60 25.32
C GLN A 82 -12.52 -11.21 23.83
N ARG A 83 -13.48 -11.70 23.02
CA ARG A 83 -13.60 -11.35 21.59
C ARG A 83 -14.15 -9.93 21.37
N GLN A 84 -14.93 -9.41 22.31
CA GLN A 84 -15.45 -8.04 22.25
C GLN A 84 -14.34 -6.99 22.37
N ARG A 85 -13.36 -7.22 23.26
CA ARG A 85 -12.20 -6.32 23.44
C ARG A 85 -11.32 -6.25 22.18
N GLN A 86 -11.17 -7.36 21.46
CA GLN A 86 -10.36 -7.42 20.24
C GLN A 86 -11.02 -6.65 19.07
N ARG A 87 -12.36 -6.70 18.97
CA ARG A 87 -13.13 -5.89 18.00
C ARG A 87 -13.11 -4.40 18.31
N GLN A 88 -13.14 -4.01 19.59
CA GLN A 88 -13.04 -2.61 20.00
C GLN A 88 -11.67 -1.99 19.69
N ARG A 89 -10.57 -2.73 19.87
CA ARG A 89 -9.22 -2.25 19.53
C ARG A 89 -9.00 -2.10 18.01
N GLN A 90 -9.61 -2.94 17.18
CA GLN A 90 -9.56 -2.79 15.71
C GLN A 90 -10.51 -1.69 15.19
N GLY A 91 -11.64 -1.43 15.85
CA GLY A 91 -12.68 -0.53 15.35
C GLY A 91 -12.43 0.96 15.56
N GLN A 92 -11.54 1.35 16.48
CA GLN A 92 -11.38 2.77 16.84
C GLN A 92 -10.72 3.64 15.75
N GLY A 93 -10.00 3.04 14.79
CA GLY A 93 -9.38 3.75 13.65
C GLY A 93 -9.98 3.41 12.28
N GLN A 94 -10.90 2.44 12.20
CA GLN A 94 -11.49 1.96 10.93
C GLN A 94 -12.84 2.61 10.59
N ASN A 95 -13.38 3.43 11.49
CA ASN A 95 -14.62 4.18 11.32
C ASN A 95 -14.42 5.58 10.72
N ALA A 96 -13.30 5.82 10.06
CA ALA A 96 -13.11 6.97 9.19
C ALA A 96 -12.98 6.46 7.76
N GLY A 97 -13.48 7.21 6.78
CA GLY A 97 -13.19 6.95 5.37
C GLY A 97 -11.69 7.10 5.09
N ASN A 98 -11.31 7.39 3.84
CA ASN A 98 -9.94 7.78 3.57
C ASN A 98 -9.57 9.11 4.26
N ILE A 99 -8.28 9.44 4.35
CA ILE A 99 -7.79 10.64 5.06
C ILE A 99 -8.40 11.96 4.57
N PHE A 100 -8.86 12.03 3.32
CA PHE A 100 -9.48 13.23 2.76
C PHE A 100 -10.84 13.55 3.39
N ASN A 101 -11.49 12.58 4.04
CA ASN A 101 -12.73 12.80 4.79
C ASN A 101 -12.54 13.69 6.03
N GLY A 102 -11.30 13.91 6.46
CA GLY A 102 -10.98 14.85 7.55
C GLY A 102 -10.95 16.33 7.13
N PHE A 103 -11.07 16.62 5.83
CA PHE A 103 -10.97 17.99 5.28
C PHE A 103 -12.24 18.38 4.54
N THR A 104 -12.53 19.68 4.43
CA THR A 104 -13.66 20.15 3.63
C THR A 104 -13.33 20.04 2.12
N PRO A 105 -14.33 19.83 1.25
CA PRO A 105 -14.10 19.77 -0.19
C PRO A 105 -13.43 21.04 -0.74
N GLU A 106 -13.76 22.21 -0.18
CA GLU A 106 -13.17 23.50 -0.59
C GLU A 106 -11.66 23.54 -0.32
N LEU A 107 -11.22 23.05 0.85
CA LEU A 107 -9.81 23.02 1.21
C LEU A 107 -9.03 22.07 0.30
N ILE A 108 -9.59 20.90 -0.01
CA ILE A 108 -8.98 19.93 -0.94
C ILE A 108 -8.90 20.55 -2.34
N ALA A 109 -10.01 21.09 -2.84
CA ALA A 109 -10.08 21.72 -4.16
C ALA A 109 -9.04 22.83 -4.34
N GLN A 110 -8.91 23.71 -3.35
CA GLN A 110 -7.91 24.78 -3.35
C GLN A 110 -6.49 24.25 -3.26
N SER A 111 -6.24 23.28 -2.37
CA SER A 111 -4.89 22.74 -2.13
C SER A 111 -4.33 21.97 -3.32
N PHE A 112 -5.19 21.23 -4.03
CA PHE A 112 -4.80 20.47 -5.24
C PHE A 112 -5.04 21.23 -6.54
N ASN A 113 -5.61 22.44 -6.48
CA ASN A 113 -6.01 23.24 -7.64
C ASN A 113 -6.91 22.46 -8.62
N VAL A 114 -7.99 21.88 -8.08
CA VAL A 114 -9.00 21.11 -8.83
C VAL A 114 -10.40 21.64 -8.52
N ASP A 115 -11.39 21.21 -9.29
CA ASP A 115 -12.79 21.52 -9.00
C ASP A 115 -13.31 20.76 -7.77
N GLN A 116 -14.43 21.23 -7.21
CA GLN A 116 -15.04 20.62 -6.02
C GLN A 116 -15.57 19.21 -6.27
N GLU A 117 -15.99 18.87 -7.49
CA GLU A 117 -16.45 17.52 -7.82
C GLU A 117 -15.28 16.53 -7.75
N THR A 118 -14.11 16.90 -8.27
CA THR A 118 -12.87 16.14 -8.16
C THR A 118 -12.43 16.01 -6.69
N ALA A 119 -12.53 17.08 -5.89
CA ALA A 119 -12.26 17.02 -4.46
C ALA A 119 -13.21 16.05 -3.71
N GLN A 120 -14.50 16.05 -4.04
CA GLN A 120 -15.48 15.10 -3.48
C GLN A 120 -15.18 13.65 -3.92
N LYS A 121 -14.72 13.44 -5.15
CA LYS A 121 -14.26 12.12 -5.63
C LYS A 121 -13.05 11.61 -4.83
N LEU A 122 -12.11 12.49 -4.45
CA LEU A 122 -10.98 12.12 -3.58
C LEU A 122 -11.45 11.67 -2.19
N GLN A 123 -12.49 12.30 -1.63
CA GLN A 123 -13.08 11.87 -0.35
C GLN A 123 -13.76 10.50 -0.42
N GLY A 124 -14.26 10.11 -1.60
CA GLY A 124 -14.79 8.76 -1.81
C GLY A 124 -16.04 8.41 -0.98
N GLN A 125 -16.78 9.38 -0.45
CA GLN A 125 -17.93 9.15 0.43
C GLN A 125 -19.02 8.29 -0.21
N ASN A 126 -19.21 8.41 -1.52
CA ASN A 126 -20.16 7.63 -2.31
C ASN A 126 -19.56 6.35 -2.91
N ASP A 127 -18.30 6.04 -2.61
CA ASP A 127 -17.65 4.81 -3.07
C ASP A 127 -18.05 3.64 -2.17
N GLN A 128 -18.57 2.57 -2.77
CA GLN A 128 -19.00 1.36 -2.06
C GLN A 128 -18.04 0.18 -2.26
N ARG A 129 -16.96 0.37 -3.03
CA ARG A 129 -16.04 -0.70 -3.41
C ARG A 129 -15.09 -1.10 -2.28
N GLY A 130 -14.99 -0.31 -1.21
CA GLY A 130 -14.08 -0.57 -0.10
C GLY A 130 -12.67 -0.05 -0.38
N HIS A 131 -11.66 -0.82 0.03
CA HIS A 131 -10.23 -0.48 -0.15
C HIS A 131 -9.48 -1.45 -1.07
N ILE A 132 -10.17 -2.44 -1.64
CA ILE A 132 -9.68 -3.32 -2.71
C ILE A 132 -10.67 -3.16 -3.85
N VAL A 133 -10.18 -2.68 -5.00
CA VAL A 133 -11.03 -2.37 -6.15
C VAL A 133 -10.61 -3.20 -7.37
N ASN A 134 -11.59 -3.66 -8.13
CA ASN A 134 -11.33 -4.31 -9.42
C ASN A 134 -11.01 -3.25 -10.47
N VAL A 135 -9.89 -3.42 -11.17
CA VAL A 135 -9.55 -2.60 -12.33
C VAL A 135 -10.17 -3.27 -13.55
N GLY A 136 -11.12 -2.61 -14.22
CA GLY A 136 -11.88 -3.23 -15.32
C GLY A 136 -11.07 -3.51 -16.59
N GLN A 137 -9.96 -2.81 -16.77
CA GLN A 137 -8.95 -3.01 -17.81
C GLN A 137 -7.57 -3.11 -17.15
N ASP A 138 -6.54 -3.44 -17.94
CA ASP A 138 -5.16 -3.47 -17.44
C ASP A 138 -4.73 -2.09 -16.91
N LEU A 139 -4.19 -2.07 -15.69
CA LEU A 139 -3.64 -0.86 -15.09
C LEU A 139 -2.41 -0.40 -15.90
N GLN A 140 -2.53 0.76 -16.53
CA GLN A 140 -1.45 1.33 -17.33
C GLN A 140 -0.44 2.06 -16.42
N ILE A 141 0.73 1.44 -16.19
CA ILE A 141 1.84 2.02 -15.43
C ILE A 141 3.13 2.00 -16.26
N VAL A 142 3.99 2.99 -16.06
CA VAL A 142 5.33 3.02 -16.68
C VAL A 142 6.22 2.04 -15.93
N ARG A 143 6.38 0.83 -16.47
CA ARG A 143 7.26 -0.21 -15.93
C ARG A 143 8.41 -0.53 -16.89
N PRO A 144 9.61 -0.85 -16.39
CA PRO A 144 10.68 -1.38 -17.23
C PRO A 144 10.18 -2.62 -17.99
N PRO A 145 10.65 -2.86 -19.22
CA PRO A 145 10.33 -4.08 -19.95
C PRO A 145 10.69 -5.29 -19.07
N GLN A 146 9.76 -6.24 -18.93
CA GLN A 146 10.05 -7.53 -18.29
C GLN A 146 10.93 -8.35 -19.23
N ASP A 147 12.23 -8.05 -19.26
CA ASP A 147 13.18 -8.93 -19.91
C ASP A 147 13.22 -10.27 -19.18
N ARG A 148 13.18 -11.38 -19.95
CA ARG A 148 13.37 -12.78 -19.50
C ARG A 148 14.79 -13.05 -18.96
N ARG A 149 15.43 -12.05 -18.37
CA ARG A 149 16.78 -12.12 -17.80
C ARG A 149 16.70 -12.50 -16.33
N SER A 150 17.56 -13.42 -15.92
CA SER A 150 17.61 -13.95 -14.55
C SER A 150 17.69 -12.83 -13.50
N PRO A 151 17.16 -13.02 -12.28
CA PRO A 151 17.23 -12.02 -11.21
C PRO A 151 18.64 -11.45 -10.95
N ARG A 152 19.68 -12.28 -11.17
CA ARG A 152 21.10 -11.85 -11.12
C ARG A 152 21.44 -10.78 -12.18
N GLN A 153 20.97 -10.93 -13.41
CA GLN A 153 21.22 -9.97 -14.49
C GLN A 153 20.46 -8.65 -14.29
N GLN A 154 19.30 -8.67 -13.65
CA GLN A 154 18.58 -7.43 -13.27
C GLN A 154 19.28 -6.67 -12.13
N GLN A 155 19.93 -7.38 -11.19
CA GLN A 155 20.79 -6.76 -10.17
C GLN A 155 22.09 -6.20 -10.80
N GLU A 156 22.72 -6.94 -11.72
CA GLU A 156 23.92 -6.49 -12.42
C GLU A 156 23.65 -5.27 -13.33
N GLN A 157 22.49 -5.15 -13.97
CA GLN A 157 22.14 -3.94 -14.74
C GLN A 157 21.83 -2.73 -13.86
N GLN A 158 21.25 -2.92 -12.68
CA GLN A 158 21.05 -1.83 -11.72
C GLN A 158 22.40 -1.31 -11.20
N GLN A 159 23.40 -2.18 -11.04
CA GLN A 159 24.78 -1.79 -10.72
C GLN A 159 25.57 -1.28 -11.96
N GLY A 160 25.20 -1.76 -13.16
CA GLY A 160 25.88 -1.51 -14.43
C GLY A 160 25.47 -0.23 -15.18
N ARG A 161 24.56 0.58 -14.64
CA ARG A 161 24.28 1.95 -15.14
C ARG A 161 25.40 2.95 -14.82
N ARG A 162 26.55 2.52 -14.28
CA ARG A 162 27.78 3.30 -14.24
C ARG A 162 28.39 3.41 -15.64
N GLY A 163 27.87 4.33 -16.44
CA GLY A 163 28.54 4.77 -17.66
C GLY A 163 29.91 5.39 -17.33
N PRO A 164 30.95 5.16 -18.15
CA PRO A 164 32.28 5.71 -17.92
C PRO A 164 32.29 7.20 -18.34
N GLY A 165 31.79 8.08 -17.47
CA GLY A 165 31.90 9.53 -17.67
C GLY A 165 30.72 10.33 -17.13
N GLY A 166 30.77 10.72 -15.85
CA GLY A 166 29.88 11.75 -15.31
C GLY A 166 29.76 11.72 -13.78
N GLY A 167 30.33 12.72 -13.10
CA GLY A 167 29.97 13.13 -11.73
C GLY A 167 30.48 12.24 -10.58
N TRP A 168 31.34 12.80 -9.72
CA TRP A 168 31.98 12.12 -8.59
C TRP A 168 31.10 12.00 -7.32
N SER A 169 29.77 12.02 -7.45
CA SER A 169 28.86 11.81 -6.32
C SER A 169 27.54 11.21 -6.81
N ASN A 170 27.13 10.09 -6.21
CA ASN A 170 25.80 9.53 -6.45
C ASN A 170 24.74 10.53 -5.95
N GLY A 171 23.65 10.69 -6.70
CA GLY A 171 22.50 11.50 -6.29
C GLY A 171 21.61 10.81 -5.24
N VAL A 172 20.60 11.53 -4.73
CA VAL A 172 19.62 10.93 -3.81
C VAL A 172 18.78 9.85 -4.51
N GLU A 173 18.55 10.04 -5.81
CA GLU A 173 17.87 9.11 -6.71
C GLU A 173 18.60 7.77 -6.85
N GLU A 174 19.93 7.76 -6.68
CA GLU A 174 20.79 6.58 -6.79
C GLU A 174 21.18 5.98 -5.42
N THR A 175 20.73 6.61 -4.33
CA THR A 175 21.08 6.19 -2.96
C THR A 175 19.80 5.94 -2.15
N ILE A 176 19.36 6.91 -1.36
CA ILE A 176 18.23 6.75 -0.44
C ILE A 176 16.90 6.47 -1.16
N CYS A 177 16.67 7.07 -2.32
CA CYS A 177 15.45 6.84 -3.11
C CYS A 177 15.45 5.52 -3.90
N SER A 178 16.58 4.81 -3.94
CA SER A 178 16.71 3.50 -4.59
C SER A 178 16.99 2.37 -3.59
N MET A 179 16.78 2.64 -2.30
CA MET A 179 16.92 1.65 -1.24
C MET A 179 16.08 0.40 -1.53
N LYS A 180 16.65 -0.77 -1.23
CA LYS A 180 16.02 -2.07 -1.46
C LYS A 180 15.09 -2.42 -0.30
N PHE A 181 13.80 -2.50 -0.57
CA PHE A 181 12.77 -2.82 0.43
C PHE A 181 12.33 -4.29 0.43
N LYS A 182 12.90 -5.13 -0.45
CA LYS A 182 12.41 -6.49 -0.68
C LYS A 182 13.50 -7.52 -0.84
N VAL A 183 13.29 -8.70 -0.26
CA VAL A 183 14.13 -9.88 -0.42
C VAL A 183 13.25 -11.11 -0.66
N ASN A 184 13.67 -12.02 -1.55
CA ASN A 184 12.99 -13.30 -1.73
C ASN A 184 13.65 -14.33 -0.81
N ILE A 185 12.86 -14.93 0.09
CA ILE A 185 13.35 -15.89 1.10
C ILE A 185 13.03 -17.35 0.75
N ASP A 186 12.42 -17.59 -0.40
CA ASP A 186 12.04 -18.94 -0.86
C ASP A 186 13.21 -19.71 -1.47
N ASN A 187 14.40 -19.12 -1.57
CA ASN A 187 15.60 -19.82 -2.00
C ASN A 187 16.34 -20.44 -0.80
N PRO A 188 16.36 -21.78 -0.64
CA PRO A 188 17.04 -22.44 0.47
C PRO A 188 18.54 -22.19 0.51
N SER A 189 19.17 -21.81 -0.61
CA SER A 189 20.60 -21.48 -0.66
C SER A 189 20.95 -20.13 -0.02
N GLN A 190 19.96 -19.38 0.48
CA GLN A 190 20.13 -18.08 1.16
C GLN A 190 19.67 -18.12 2.62
N ALA A 191 19.32 -19.30 3.15
CA ALA A 191 18.97 -19.52 4.56
C ALA A 191 20.21 -19.65 5.45
#